data_AF-I7ARJ5-F1
#
_entry.id   AF-I7ARJ5-F1
#
_cell.length_a   1.000
_cell.length_b   1.000
_cell.length_c   1.000
_cell.angle_alpha   90.00
_cell.angle_beta   90.00
_cell.angle_gamma   90.00
#
_symmetry.space_group_name_H-M   'P 1'
#
loop_
_entity.id
_entity.type
_entity.pdbx_description
1 polymer ?
#
loop_
_entity_poly.entity_id
_entity_poly.type
_entity_poly.pdbx_seq_one_letter_code
_entity_poly.pdbx_strand_id
1 'polypeptide(L)' 'MEKMEKEYDIIQIPKGIKRSDLPERIEADKPFEIDGSLYVCEKRDEGAMKVCFEEEGKTSIPVLSKNFYVVRRV' A
#
# COMPACT_ATOMS: atom_id res chain seq x y z
N MET A 1 -23.17 11.72 -4.89
CA MET A 1 -21.71 11.94 -5.06
C MET A 1 -21.04 10.64 -4.72
N GLU A 2 -20.74 9.83 -5.74
CA GLU A 2 -19.95 8.61 -5.57
C GLU A 2 -18.60 9.03 -5.02
N LYS A 3 -18.33 8.63 -3.77
CA LYS A 3 -16.98 8.71 -3.21
C LYS A 3 -16.14 7.79 -4.08
N MET A 4 -15.39 8.36 -5.02
CA MET A 4 -14.23 7.68 -5.58
C MET A 4 -13.39 7.27 -4.38
N GLU A 5 -13.44 5.98 -4.05
CA GLU A 5 -12.59 5.37 -3.04
C GLU A 5 -11.18 5.69 -3.46
N LYS A 6 -10.59 6.65 -2.74
CA LYS A 6 -9.31 7.25 -3.07
C LYS A 6 -8.31 6.13 -3.29
N GLU A 7 -7.65 6.18 -4.44
CA GLU A 7 -6.36 5.54 -4.65
C GLU A 7 -5.56 5.66 -3.35
N TYR A 8 -5.21 4.52 -2.78
CA TYR A 8 -4.49 4.44 -1.52
C TYR A 8 -3.26 5.36 -1.57
N ASP A 9 -3.17 6.33 -0.64
CA ASP A 9 -2.08 7.32 -0.63
C ASP A 9 -0.70 6.62 -0.65
N ILE A 10 -0.57 5.51 0.11
CA ILE A 10 0.62 4.65 0.16
C ILE A 10 0.20 3.20 0.45
N ILE A 11 0.73 2.26 -0.33
CA ILE A 11 0.64 0.81 -0.06
C ILE A 11 2.06 0.29 0.17
N GLN A 12 2.32 -0.24 1.38
CA GLN A 12 3.51 -1.03 1.66
C GLN A 12 3.26 -2.48 1.29
N ILE A 13 4.20 -3.04 0.54
CA ILE A 13 4.10 -4.39 -0.02
C ILE A 13 5.27 -5.23 0.54
N PRO A 14 5.07 -6.51 0.90
CA PRO A 14 6.15 -7.38 1.36
C PRO A 14 7.31 -7.46 0.37
N LYS A 15 8.53 -7.62 0.91
CA LYS A 15 9.72 -7.80 0.07
C LYS A 15 9.54 -9.00 -0.86
N GLY A 16 9.79 -8.79 -2.15
CA GLY A 16 9.67 -9.83 -3.19
C GLY A 16 8.36 -9.77 -3.96
N ILE A 17 7.35 -9.05 -3.46
CA ILE A 17 6.11 -8.76 -4.20
C ILE A 17 6.25 -7.38 -4.84
N LYS A 18 5.90 -7.29 -6.13
CA LYS A 18 5.88 -6.06 -6.91
C LYS A 18 4.48 -5.48 -6.93
N ARG A 19 4.38 -4.19 -7.24
CA ARG A 19 3.10 -3.52 -7.44
C ARG A 19 2.27 -4.14 -8.56
N SER A 20 2.92 -4.72 -9.57
CA SER A 20 2.28 -5.46 -10.67
C SER A 20 1.61 -6.75 -10.22
N ASP A 21 2.02 -7.30 -9.08
CA ASP A 21 1.52 -8.57 -8.57
C ASP A 21 0.27 -8.35 -7.70
N LEU A 22 -0.02 -7.09 -7.36
CA LEU A 22 -1.24 -6.69 -6.69
C LEU A 22 -2.43 -6.70 -7.66
N PRO A 23 -3.63 -7.10 -7.21
CA PRO A 23 -4.82 -7.00 -8.02
C PRO A 23 -5.16 -5.52 -8.31
N GLU A 24 -5.84 -5.27 -9.44
CA GLU A 24 -6.24 -3.91 -9.86
C GLU A 24 -7.09 -3.20 -8.80
N ARG A 25 -7.85 -3.98 -8.02
CA ARG A 25 -8.63 -3.52 -6.87
C ARG A 25 -8.29 -4.38 -5.67
N ILE A 26 -7.84 -3.70 -4.63
CA ILE A 26 -7.69 -4.26 -3.29
C ILE A 26 -8.81 -3.64 -2.46
N GLU A 27 -9.42 -4.44 -1.58
CA GLU A 27 -10.32 -3.93 -0.54
C GLU A 27 -9.62 -4.06 0.81
N ALA A 28 -9.76 -3.05 1.67
CA ALA A 28 -9.19 -3.10 3.00
C ALA A 28 -9.88 -4.20 3.84
N ASP A 29 -9.10 -4.88 4.67
CA ASP A 29 -9.53 -5.94 5.59
C ASP A 29 -10.17 -7.17 4.89
N LYS A 30 -10.08 -7.24 3.56
CA LYS A 30 -10.46 -8.41 2.77
C LYS A 30 -9.23 -9.17 2.29
N PRO A 31 -9.24 -10.52 2.40
CA PRO A 31 -8.15 -11.32 1.89
C PRO A 31 -8.17 -11.40 0.36
N PHE A 32 -6.99 -11.47 -0.24
CA PHE A 32 -6.77 -11.66 -1.67
C PHE A 32 -5.54 -12.54 -1.91
N GLU A 33 -5.37 -13.07 -3.12
CA GLU A 33 -4.31 -14.03 -3.43
C GLU A 33 -3.23 -13.41 -4.33
N ILE A 34 -1.96 -13.68 -4.02
CA ILE A 34 -0.81 -13.42 -4.88
C ILE A 34 0.02 -14.71 -4.93
N ASP A 35 0.27 -15.24 -6.13
CA ASP A 35 1.06 -16.47 -6.35
C ASP A 35 0.66 -17.65 -5.43
N GLY A 36 -0.65 -17.91 -5.28
CA GLY A 36 -1.16 -19.01 -4.44
C GLY A 36 -1.05 -18.79 -2.93
N SER A 37 -0.61 -17.62 -2.48
CA SER A 37 -0.53 -17.24 -1.07
C SER A 37 -1.59 -16.18 -0.74
N LEU A 38 -2.20 -16.31 0.43
CA LEU A 38 -3.23 -15.40 0.91
C LEU A 38 -2.60 -14.18 1.61
N TYR A 39 -3.07 -12.99 1.24
CA TYR A 39 -2.67 -11.71 1.79
C TYR A 39 -3.89 -10.91 2.23
N VAL A 40 -3.68 -9.95 3.13
CA VAL A 40 -4.68 -8.97 3.52
C VAL A 40 -4.07 -7.57 3.46
N CYS A 41 -4.85 -6.60 3.01
CA CYS A 41 -4.47 -5.19 3.01
C CYS A 41 -5.15 -4.51 4.19
N GLU A 42 -4.37 -4.01 5.13
CA GLU A 42 -4.90 -3.37 6.33
C GLU A 42 -4.61 -1.87 6.31
N LYS A 43 -5.61 -1.09 6.71
CA LYS A 43 -5.40 0.33 6.99
C LYS A 43 -4.69 0.45 8.35
N ARG A 44 -3.55 1.15 8.37
CA ARG A 44 -2.90 1.55 9.62
C ARG A 44 -3.21 3.03 9.87
N ASP A 45 -3.86 3.32 11.00
CA ASP A 45 -4.23 4.68 11.42
C ASP A 45 -3.19 5.35 12.34
N GLU A 46 -2.06 4.69 12.62
CA GLU A 46 -1.10 5.19 13.61
C GLU A 46 0.03 6.02 12.97
N GLY A 47 -0.19 7.34 12.94
CA GLY A 47 0.86 8.35 12.79
C GLY A 47 1.13 8.79 11.35
N ALA A 48 1.45 10.09 11.20
CA ALA A 48 1.89 10.63 9.92
C ALA A 48 3.24 9.99 9.53
N MET A 49 3.26 9.23 8.44
CA MET A 49 4.50 8.68 7.90
C MET A 49 5.13 9.64 6.90
N LYS A 50 6.46 9.71 6.94
CA LYS A 50 7.27 10.39 5.94
C LYS A 50 7.58 9.41 4.82
N VAL A 51 7.11 9.69 3.62
CA VAL A 51 7.44 8.88 2.43
C VAL A 51 8.52 9.55 1.63
N CYS A 52 9.59 8.79 1.45
CA CYS A 52 10.69 9.11 0.58
C CYS A 52 10.53 8.25 -0.68
N PHE A 53 10.36 8.87 -1.84
CA PHE A 53 10.51 8.15 -3.11
C PHE A 53 12.00 8.14 -3.46
N GLU A 54 12.52 6.96 -3.70
CA GLU A 54 13.86 6.78 -4.26
C GLU A 54 13.71 6.54 -5.77
N GLU A 55 13.95 7.59 -6.54
CA GLU A 55 14.19 7.46 -7.99
C GLU A 55 15.67 7.74 -8.24
N GLU A 56 16.34 6.80 -8.91
CA GLU A 56 17.73 6.93 -9.38
C GLU A 56 18.72 7.48 -8.34
N GLY A 57 18.66 6.98 -7.10
CA GLY A 57 19.57 7.37 -6.02
C GLY A 57 19.36 8.78 -5.47
N LYS A 58 18.27 9.47 -5.86
CA LYS A 58 17.84 10.74 -5.27
C LYS A 58 16.61 10.52 -4.39
N THR A 59 16.77 10.78 -3.10
CA THR A 59 15.66 10.80 -2.16
C THR A 59 14.92 12.14 -2.27
N SER A 60 13.64 12.10 -2.62
CA SER A 60 12.78 13.29 -2.65
C SER A 60 12.40 13.75 -1.24
N ILE A 61 11.95 15.02 -1.11
CA ILE A 61 11.50 15.60 0.17
C ILE A 61 10.39 14.71 0.75
N PRO A 62 10.47 14.34 2.04
CA PRO A 62 9.49 13.45 2.64
C PRO A 62 8.08 14.06 2.55
N VAL A 63 7.19 13.39 1.82
CA VAL A 63 5.78 13.75 1.81
C VAL A 63 5.13 13.15 3.05
N LEU A 64 4.40 13.97 3.80
CA LEU A 64 3.62 13.51 4.94
C LEU A 64 2.32 12.90 4.42
N SER A 65 2.15 11.60 4.61
CA SER A 65 0.85 10.96 4.41
C SER A 65 0.20 10.61 5.73
N LYS A 66 -1.12 10.77 5.77
CA LYS A 66 -1.96 10.51 6.95
C LYS A 66 -2.58 9.12 6.93
N ASN A 67 -2.60 8.45 5.78
CA ASN A 67 -3.14 7.10 5.64
C ASN A 67 -2.09 6.23 4.94
N PHE A 68 -1.79 5.08 5.51
CA PHE A 68 -0.98 4.07 4.84
C PHE A 68 -1.60 2.69 5.01
N TYR A 69 -1.46 1.89 3.97
CA TYR A 69 -1.99 0.54 3.90
C TYR A 69 -0.82 -0.43 3.84
N VAL A 70 -0.95 -1.56 4.53
CA VAL A 70 0.08 -2.58 4.57
C VAL A 70 -0.51 -3.88 4.05
N VAL A 71 0.10 -4.43 3.01
CA VAL A 71 -0.18 -5.78 2.56
C VAL A 71 0.65 -6.73 3.42
N ARG A 72 -0.01 -7.68 4.11
CA ARG A 72 0.66 -8.73 4.88
C ARG A 72 0.14 -10.09 4.50
N ARG A 73 0.99 -11.11 4.58
CA ARG A 73 0.58 -12.50 4.42
C ARG A 73 -0.30 -12.90 5.61
N VAL A 74 -1.40 -13.60 5.33
CA VAL A 74 -2.28 -14.21 6.35
C VAL A 74 -1.64 -15.48 6.90
#